data_AF-A0A1G3VSL8-F1
#
_entry.id   AF-A0A1G3VSL8-F1
#
_cell.length_a   1.000
_cell.length_b   1.000
_cell.length_c   1.000
_cell.angle_alpha   90.00
_cell.angle_beta   90.00
_cell.angle_gamma   90.00
#
_symmetry.space_group_name_H-M   'P 1'
#
loop_
_entity.id
_entity.type
_entity.pdbx_description
1 polymer ?
#
loop_
_entity_poly.entity_id
_entity_poly.type
_entity_poly.pdbx_seq_one_letter_code
_entity_poly.pdbx_strand_id
1 'polypeptide(L)' 'MIEGDDLTVDGLLECLIVRYGPQMAEELMDDGGLRKGLALLVNGRNVLSLPEKFETPLQEGDEVIVTIIVAGG' A
#
# COMPACT_ATOMS: atom_id res chain seq x y z
N MET A 1 0.03 -15.42 -7.22
CA MET A 1 0.84 -15.56 -6.00
C MET A 1 2.03 -14.67 -6.21
N ILE A 2 2.22 -13.66 -5.35
CA ILE A 2 3.41 -12.83 -5.33
C ILE A 2 4.22 -13.43 -4.16
N GLU A 3 5.31 -14.13 -4.46
CA GLU A 3 6.22 -14.68 -3.46
C GLU A 3 7.36 -13.69 -3.27
N GLY A 4 7.61 -13.27 -2.03
CA GLY A 4 8.72 -12.39 -1.67
C GLY A 4 9.14 -12.69 -0.24
N ASP A 5 10.32 -13.28 -0.09
CA ASP A 5 11.02 -13.30 1.19
C ASP A 5 11.35 -11.83 1.51
N ASP A 6 10.79 -11.30 2.62
CA ASP A 6 10.85 -9.89 3.02
C ASP A 6 9.99 -8.90 2.20
N LEU A 7 8.73 -9.25 1.91
CA LEU A 7 7.77 -8.34 1.27
C LEU A 7 7.47 -7.13 2.17
N THR A 8 7.74 -5.91 1.70
CA THR A 8 7.31 -4.66 2.36
C THR A 8 6.00 -4.15 1.76
N VAL A 9 5.38 -3.14 2.38
CA VAL A 9 4.24 -2.44 1.79
C VAL A 9 4.59 -1.87 0.42
N ASP A 10 5.78 -1.28 0.26
CA ASP A 10 6.22 -0.75 -1.04
C ASP A 10 6.40 -1.86 -2.07
N GLY A 11 7.05 -2.97 -1.69
CA GLY A 11 7.18 -4.14 -2.55
C GLY A 11 5.83 -4.72 -2.99
N LEU A 12 4.81 -4.69 -2.12
CA LEU A 12 3.45 -5.08 -2.49
C LEU A 12 2.85 -4.12 -3.53
N LEU A 13 3.00 -2.81 -3.35
CA LEU A 13 2.52 -1.80 -4.30
C LEU A 13 3.19 -1.96 -5.67
N GLU A 14 4.50 -2.16 -5.70
CA GLU A 14 5.24 -2.46 -6.93
C GLU A 14 4.70 -3.71 -7.62
N CYS A 15 4.44 -4.78 -6.86
CA CYS A 15 3.90 -6.01 -7.43
C CYS A 15 2.49 -5.83 -8.00
N LEU A 16 1.65 -5.00 -7.38
CA LEU A 16 0.34 -4.63 -7.92
C LEU A 16 0.48 -3.83 -9.23
N ILE A 17 1.41 -2.89 -9.29
CA ILE A 17 1.70 -2.10 -10.50
C ILE A 17 2.19 -3.01 -11.62
N VAL A 18 3.14 -3.91 -11.35
CA VAL A 18 3.65 -4.87 -12.35
C VAL A 18 2.52 -5.78 -12.85
N ARG A 19 1.62 -6.20 -11.96
CA ARG A 19 0.53 -7.13 -12.30
C ARG A 19 -0.59 -6.48 -13.10
N TYR A 20 -0.96 -5.24 -12.80
CA TYR A 20 -2.12 -4.55 -13.38
C TYR A 20 -1.76 -3.46 -14.39
N GLY A 21 -0.47 -3.14 -14.53
CA GLY A 21 0.05 -2.19 -15.51
C GLY A 21 0.16 -0.76 -14.98
N PRO A 22 0.64 0.17 -15.82
CA PRO A 22 0.98 1.54 -15.43
C PRO A 22 -0.22 2.35 -14.95
N GLN A 23 -1.45 2.03 -15.39
CA GLN A 23 -2.66 2.69 -14.90
C GLN A 23 -2.86 2.49 -13.39
N MET A 24 -2.43 1.35 -12.84
CA MET A 24 -2.47 1.09 -11.40
C MET A 24 -1.51 2.03 -10.65
N ALA A 25 -0.34 2.31 -11.23
CA ALA A 25 0.61 3.26 -10.63
C ALA A 25 0.01 4.66 -10.58
N GLU A 26 -0.66 5.09 -11.65
CA GLU A 26 -1.35 6.37 -11.69
C GLU A 26 -2.40 6.43 -10.58
N GLU A 27 -3.25 5.41 -10.41
CA GLU A 27 -4.31 5.41 -9.39
C GLU A 27 -3.79 5.34 -7.95
N LEU A 28 -2.67 4.65 -7.69
CA LEU A 28 -2.15 4.44 -6.34
C LEU A 28 -1.11 5.47 -5.90
N MET A 29 -0.29 5.99 -6.83
CA MET A 29 0.90 6.77 -6.52
C MET A 29 0.83 8.19 -7.12
N ASP A 30 1.41 9.16 -6.42
CA ASP A 30 1.58 10.55 -6.84
C ASP A 30 2.87 11.12 -6.23
N ASP A 31 3.70 11.79 -7.03
CA ASP A 31 5.00 12.37 -6.61
C ASP A 31 5.90 11.44 -5.77
N GLY A 32 5.92 10.13 -6.07
CA GLY A 32 6.75 9.15 -5.36
C GLY A 32 6.21 8.73 -3.97
N GLY A 33 4.96 9.03 -3.66
CA GLY A 33 4.26 8.52 -2.49
C GLY A 33 2.84 8.06 -2.82
N LEU A 34 2.10 7.58 -1.82
CA LEU A 34 0.68 7.23 -2.00
C LEU A 34 -0.12 8.47 -2.43
N ARG A 35 -0.96 8.31 -3.46
CA ARG A 35 -1.81 9.37 -4.00
C ARG A 35 -2.66 10.01 -2.89
N LYS A 36 -2.73 11.34 -2.93
CA LYS A 36 -3.56 12.11 -1.98
C LYS A 36 -5.02 11.68 -2.05
N GLY A 37 -5.64 11.56 -0.88
CA GLY A 37 -7.02 11.09 -0.75
C GLY A 37 -7.15 9.56 -0.65
N LEU A 38 -6.05 8.82 -0.75
CA LEU A 38 -6.01 7.40 -0.36
C LEU A 38 -5.46 7.22 1.05
N ALA A 39 -5.88 6.13 1.66
CA ALA A 39 -5.31 5.58 2.88
C ALA A 39 -4.94 4.12 2.63
N LEU A 40 -3.77 3.73 3.14
CA LEU A 40 -3.30 2.36 3.12
C LEU A 40 -3.19 1.86 4.56
N LEU A 41 -3.87 0.75 4.85
CA LEU A 41 -3.94 0.16 6.18
C LEU A 41 -3.29 -1.22 6.18
N VAL A 42 -2.47 -1.50 7.19
CA VAL A 42 -1.98 -2.84 7.50
C VAL A 42 -2.60 -3.24 8.83
N ASN A 43 -3.40 -4.31 8.83
CA ASN A 43 -4.14 -4.79 9.99
C ASN A 43 -4.93 -3.66 10.69
N GLY A 44 -5.61 -2.82 9.89
CA GLY A 44 -6.43 -1.68 10.35
C GLY A 44 -5.66 -0.44 10.78
N ARG A 45 -4.32 -0.44 10.78
CA ARG A 45 -3.48 0.71 11.14
C ARG A 45 -3.00 1.43 9.88
N ASN A 46 -3.14 2.75 9.85
CA ASN A 46 -2.63 3.55 8.74
C ASN A 46 -1.11 3.41 8.64
N VAL A 47 -0.61 3.04 7.46
CA VAL A 47 0.82 2.80 7.22
C VAL A 47 1.67 4.03 7.54
N LEU A 48 1.18 5.25 7.28
CA LEU A 48 1.90 6.48 7.61
C LEU A 48 2.09 6.69 9.12
N SER A 49 1.34 5.98 9.96
CA SER A 49 1.47 5.98 11.43
C SER A 49 2.40 4.89 11.97
N LEU A 50 2.84 3.96 11.13
CA LEU A 50 3.78 2.91 11.52
C LEU A 50 5.22 3.46 11.51
N PRO A 51 6.13 2.92 12.34
CA PRO A 51 7.52 3.38 12.40
C PRO A 51 8.24 3.33 11.04
N GLU A 52 8.02 2.24 10.30
CA GLU A 52 8.71 1.95 9.03
C GLU A 52 7.92 2.41 7.80
N LYS A 53 6.64 2.81 7.98
CA LYS A 53 5.79 3.30 6.89
C LYS A 53 5.76 2.33 5.71
N PHE A 54 6.10 2.76 4.50
CA PHE A 54 6.09 1.90 3.31
C PHE A 54 7.12 0.77 3.36
N GLU A 55 8.15 0.89 4.21
CA GLU A 55 9.11 -0.19 4.48
C GLU A 55 8.61 -1.19 5.52
N THR A 56 7.37 -1.04 6.02
CA THR A 56 6.80 -2.00 6.98
C THR A 56 6.81 -3.40 6.37
N PRO A 57 7.44 -4.40 7.01
CA PRO A 57 7.44 -5.77 6.55
C PRO A 57 6.05 -6.37 6.71
N LEU A 58 5.62 -7.08 5.69
CA LEU A 58 4.37 -7.83 5.64
C LEU A 58 4.66 -9.31 5.90
N GLN A 59 3.78 -9.93 6.67
CA GLN A 59 3.84 -11.35 6.99
C GLN A 59 2.65 -12.08 6.37
N GLU A 60 2.77 -13.40 6.23
CA GLU A 60 1.64 -14.23 5.81
C GLU A 60 0.47 -14.03 6.78
N GLY A 61 -0.70 -13.72 6.22
CA GLY A 61 -1.92 -13.46 6.99
C GLY A 61 -2.17 -11.98 7.31
N ASP A 62 -1.23 -11.07 7.03
CA ASP A 62 -1.49 -9.63 7.13
C ASP A 62 -2.55 -9.19 6.12
N GLU A 63 -3.47 -8.34 6.59
CA GLU A 63 -4.48 -7.71 5.74
C GLU A 63 -4.03 -6.32 5.34
N VAL A 64 -3.96 -6.07 4.02
CA VAL A 64 -3.68 -4.76 3.44
C VAL A 64 -4.93 -4.20 2.76
N ILE A 65 -5.34 -2.99 3.18
CA ILE A 65 -6.50 -2.29 2.63
C ILE A 65 -6.03 -0.98 2.00
N VAL A 66 -6.37 -0.76 0.73
CA VAL A 66 -6.28 0.56 0.08
C VAL A 66 -7.69 1.11 -0.07
N THR A 67 -7.93 2.31 0.46
CA THR A 67 -9.26 2.93 0.45
C THR A 67 -9.18 4.43 0.26
N ILE A 68 -10.28 5.04 -0.16
CA ILE A 68 -10.40 6.50 -0.21
C ILE A 68 -10.67 7.06 1.20
N ILE A 69 -10.10 8.23 1.49
CA ILE A 69 -10.41 8.99 2.69
C ILE A 69 -11.72 9.72 2.45
N VAL A 70 -12.78 9.24 3.09
CA VAL A 70 -14.07 9.92 3.12
C VAL A 70 -14.17 10.69 4.44
N ALA A 71 -14.31 12.02 4.37
CA ALA A 71 -14.60 12.81 5.56
C ALA A 71 -16.04 12.54 6.01
N GLY A 72 -16.21 11.94 7.19
CA GLY A 72 -17.52 11.74 7.81
C GLY A 72 -17.98 13.02 8.52
N GLY A 73 -19.24 13.38 8.31
CA GLY A 73 -19.96 14.44 9.02
C GLY A 73 -21.36 13.98 9.39
#